data_AF-A0A962UTU4-F1
#
_entry.id   AF-A0A962UTU4-F1
#
_cell.length_a   1.000
_cell.length_b   1.000
_cell.length_c   1.000
_cell.angle_alpha   90.00
_cell.angle_beta   90.00
_cell.angle_gamma   90.00
#
_symmetry.space_group_name_H-M   'P 1'
#
loop_
_entity.id
_entity.type
_entity.pdbx_description
1 polymer ?
#
loop_
_entity_poly.entity_id
_entity_poly.type
_entity_poly.pdbx_seq_one_letter_code
_entity_poly.pdbx_strand_id
1 'polypeptide(L)'
;MVEQQFDLIEAVQRLAREAGLRPQHIGVKPKQLRAAIADHRRLFRPQQLAVLNSNRRLALEAMRDLADFEPRLAGPLVHGDGPLQRIRLLLRADSPEQVIMHLQDRHIPWQSGEVTLLYSGDRRIAHPALRFVAGDAEVELVILEPDRRSDPARDPLGAGKLDALDPATLEKLIAQQEE
;
A
#
# COMPACT_ATOMS: atom_id res chain seq x y z
N MET A 1 -12.36 -16.94 -0.58
CA MET A 1 -11.86 -16.43 -1.88
C MET A 1 -12.23 -14.95 -1.93
N VAL A 2 -11.42 -14.09 -1.32
CA VAL A 2 -11.68 -12.64 -1.27
C VAL A 2 -10.91 -12.01 -2.42
N GLU A 3 -11.67 -11.44 -3.35
CA GLU A 3 -11.21 -10.84 -4.59
C GLU A 3 -10.06 -9.85 -4.34
N GLN A 4 -8.93 -10.12 -5.00
CA GLN A 4 -7.81 -9.20 -5.10
C GLN A 4 -8.27 -7.99 -5.93
N GLN A 5 -8.74 -6.96 -5.25
CA GLN A 5 -9.10 -5.71 -5.90
C GLN A 5 -7.84 -5.11 -6.53
N PHE A 6 -7.86 -5.06 -7.87
CA PHE A 6 -6.72 -4.92 -8.79
C PHE A 6 -5.68 -3.86 -8.39
N ASP A 7 -4.44 -4.31 -8.29
CA ASP A 7 -3.27 -3.44 -8.23
C ASP A 7 -3.14 -2.67 -9.57
N LEU A 8 -2.70 -1.40 -9.53
CA LEU A 8 -2.47 -0.56 -10.72
C LEU A 8 -1.65 -1.31 -11.77
N ILE A 9 -0.77 -2.20 -11.32
CA ILE A 9 0.12 -3.00 -12.17
C ILE A 9 -0.61 -4.09 -12.90
N GLU A 10 -1.52 -4.79 -12.25
CA GLU A 10 -2.34 -5.79 -12.94
C GLU A 10 -3.22 -5.12 -13.98
N ALA A 11 -3.75 -3.93 -13.66
CA ALA A 11 -4.53 -3.14 -14.61
C ALA A 11 -3.67 -2.73 -15.81
N VAL A 12 -2.47 -2.17 -15.59
CA VAL A 12 -1.54 -1.77 -16.65
C VAL A 12 -1.08 -2.99 -17.48
N GLN A 13 -0.73 -4.10 -16.84
CA GLN A 13 -0.30 -5.33 -17.52
C GLN A 13 -1.44 -6.01 -18.29
N ARG A 14 -2.67 -5.93 -17.78
CA ARG A 14 -3.85 -6.42 -18.51
C ARG A 14 -4.10 -5.56 -19.74
N LEU A 15 -4.11 -4.23 -19.60
CA LEU A 15 -4.26 -3.29 -20.71
C LEU A 15 -3.15 -3.45 -21.76
N ALA A 16 -1.91 -3.68 -21.32
CA ALA A 16 -0.78 -3.99 -22.21
C ALA A 16 -1.06 -5.22 -23.08
N ARG A 17 -1.52 -6.30 -22.44
CA ARG A 17 -1.87 -7.56 -23.11
C ARG A 17 -3.06 -7.39 -24.05
N GLU A 18 -4.09 -6.67 -23.63
CA GLU A 18 -5.26 -6.34 -24.46
C GLU A 18 -4.88 -5.49 -25.68
N ALA A 19 -3.91 -4.58 -25.54
CA ALA A 19 -3.38 -3.77 -26.62
C ALA A 19 -2.36 -4.50 -27.52
N GLY A 20 -2.08 -5.79 -27.28
CA GLY A 20 -1.08 -6.57 -28.03
C GLY A 20 0.37 -6.11 -27.80
N LEU A 21 0.60 -5.26 -26.79
CA LEU A 21 1.92 -4.74 -26.45
C LEU A 21 2.61 -5.73 -25.50
N ARG A 22 3.86 -6.10 -25.81
CA ARG A 22 4.67 -6.83 -24.83
C ARG A 22 4.94 -5.89 -23.63
N PRO A 23 4.73 -6.31 -22.37
CA PRO A 23 4.91 -5.44 -21.20
C PRO A 23 6.28 -4.75 -21.15
N GLN A 24 7.32 -5.44 -21.62
CA GLN A 24 8.69 -4.96 -21.76
C GLN A 24 8.90 -3.81 -22.77
N HIS A 25 7.91 -3.49 -23.61
CA HIS A 25 7.95 -2.39 -24.58
C HIS A 25 7.10 -1.18 -24.18
N ILE A 26 6.44 -1.21 -23.01
CA ILE A 26 5.79 0.00 -22.49
C ILE A 26 6.88 0.88 -21.91
N GLY A 27 7.45 1.76 -22.74
CA GLY A 27 8.47 2.73 -22.35
C GLY A 27 7.97 3.84 -21.41
N VAL A 28 6.83 3.66 -20.74
CA VAL A 28 6.28 4.63 -19.80
C VAL A 28 7.04 4.50 -18.49
N LYS A 29 7.79 5.55 -18.15
CA LYS A 29 8.50 5.59 -16.86
C LYS A 29 7.46 5.66 -15.73
N PRO A 30 7.60 4.89 -14.63
CA PRO A 30 6.65 4.89 -13.52
C PRO A 30 6.33 6.29 -12.98
N LYS A 31 7.35 7.15 -12.90
CA LYS A 31 7.20 8.56 -12.51
C LYS A 31 6.26 9.35 -13.42
N GLN A 32 6.34 9.13 -14.74
CA GLN A 32 5.46 9.81 -15.71
C GLN A 32 4.03 9.29 -15.61
N LEU A 33 3.85 7.97 -15.41
CA LEU A 33 2.55 7.37 -15.19
C LEU A 33 1.87 7.95 -13.94
N ARG A 34 2.58 8.00 -12.81
CA ARG A 34 2.07 8.57 -11.55
C ARG A 34 1.70 10.04 -11.69
N ALA A 35 2.53 10.84 -12.36
CA ALA A 35 2.23 12.25 -12.62
C ALA A 35 0.94 12.41 -13.45
N ALA A 36 0.80 11.64 -14.53
CA ALA A 36 -0.41 11.67 -15.35
C ALA A 36 -1.68 11.25 -14.58
N ILE A 37 -1.58 10.24 -13.71
CA ILE A 37 -2.69 9.81 -12.85
C ILE A 37 -3.06 10.92 -11.85
N ALA A 38 -2.07 11.55 -11.22
CA ALA A 38 -2.28 12.64 -10.28
C ALA A 38 -2.97 13.84 -10.97
N ASP A 39 -2.48 14.24 -12.15
CA ASP A 39 -3.09 15.32 -12.94
C ASP A 39 -4.52 14.99 -13.36
N HIS A 40 -4.75 13.78 -13.85
CA HIS A 40 -6.10 13.34 -14.24
C HIS A 40 -7.06 13.37 -13.05
N ARG A 41 -6.65 12.88 -11.87
CA ARG A 41 -7.51 12.90 -10.68
C ARG A 41 -7.81 14.32 -10.21
N ARG A 42 -6.81 15.22 -10.22
CA ARG A 42 -7.00 16.62 -9.87
C ARG A 42 -8.01 17.31 -10.77
N LEU A 43 -7.93 17.06 -12.08
CA LEU A 43 -8.79 17.73 -13.08
C LEU A 43 -10.19 17.12 -13.17
N PHE A 44 -10.33 15.80 -12.99
CA PHE A 44 -11.57 15.08 -13.34
C PHE A 44 -12.19 14.29 -12.19
N ARG A 45 -11.52 14.11 -11.04
CA ARG A 45 -11.99 13.28 -9.91
C ARG A 45 -11.68 13.92 -8.54
N PRO A 46 -12.12 15.15 -8.25
CA PRO A 46 -11.82 15.83 -6.99
C PRO A 46 -12.34 15.07 -5.75
N GLN A 47 -13.43 14.29 -5.88
CA GLN A 47 -13.93 13.45 -4.78
C GLN A 47 -12.91 12.37 -4.36
N GLN A 48 -12.12 11.86 -5.31
CA GLN A 48 -11.07 10.88 -4.99
C GLN A 48 -9.93 11.52 -4.21
N LEU A 49 -9.65 12.80 -4.40
CA LEU A 49 -8.64 13.50 -3.60
C LEU A 49 -9.07 13.63 -2.14
N ALA A 50 -10.35 13.94 -1.89
CA ALA A 50 -10.90 13.96 -0.53
C ALA A 50 -10.82 12.59 0.15
N VAL A 51 -11.15 11.50 -0.58
CA VAL A 51 -11.01 10.12 -0.08
C VAL A 51 -9.56 9.76 0.20
N LEU A 52 -8.62 10.13 -0.67
CA LEU A 52 -7.18 9.92 -0.46
C LEU A 52 -6.72 10.58 0.85
N ASN A 53 -7.07 11.84 1.06
CA ASN A 53 -6.66 12.58 2.25
C ASN A 53 -7.32 12.04 3.52
N SER A 54 -8.60 11.67 3.45
CA SER A 54 -9.30 11.01 4.55
C SER A 54 -8.63 9.69 4.94
N ASN A 55 -8.31 8.85 3.96
CA ASN A 55 -7.71 7.54 4.21
C ASN A 55 -6.24 7.62 4.61
N ARG A 56 -5.51 8.66 4.20
CA ARG A 56 -4.17 8.97 4.74
C ARG A 56 -4.23 9.36 6.22
N ARG A 57 -5.22 10.14 6.65
CA ARG A 57 -5.42 10.47 8.06
C ARG A 57 -5.78 9.24 8.88
N LEU A 58 -6.69 8.41 8.38
CA LEU A 58 -7.04 7.14 9.02
C LEU A 58 -5.83 6.19 9.09
N ALA A 59 -5.00 6.14 8.03
CA ALA A 59 -3.75 5.39 8.05
C ALA A 59 -2.80 5.91 9.13
N LEU A 60 -2.65 7.22 9.28
CA LEU A 60 -1.80 7.82 10.31
C LEU A 60 -2.28 7.49 11.73
N GLU A 61 -3.60 7.49 11.96
CA GLU A 61 -4.21 7.06 13.23
C GLU A 61 -3.89 5.59 13.52
N ALA A 62 -4.15 4.69 12.56
CA ALA A 62 -3.81 3.27 12.70
C ALA A 62 -2.30 3.05 12.94
N MET A 63 -1.44 3.84 12.29
CA MET A 63 0.01 3.80 12.51
C MET A 63 0.42 4.25 13.92
N ARG A 64 -0.35 5.13 14.57
CA ARG A 64 -0.10 5.54 15.96
C ARG A 64 -0.53 4.43 16.92
N ASP A 65 -1.65 3.77 16.67
CA ASP A 65 -2.12 2.67 17.50
C ASP A 65 -1.20 1.44 17.42
N LEU A 66 -0.62 1.21 16.24
CA LEU A 66 0.30 0.11 15.95
C LEU A 66 1.78 0.49 16.14
N ALA A 67 2.09 1.57 16.87
CA ALA A 67 3.44 2.12 16.97
C ALA A 67 4.50 1.10 17.41
N ASP A 68 4.13 0.13 18.25
CA ASP A 68 4.99 -0.96 18.72
C ASP A 68 5.56 -1.84 17.59
N PHE A 69 4.91 -1.83 16.41
CA PHE A 69 5.30 -2.64 15.24
C PHE A 69 6.00 -1.84 14.13
N GLU A 70 6.48 -0.62 14.42
CA GLU A 70 7.12 0.28 13.43
C GLU A 70 6.36 0.41 12.09
N PRO A 71 5.07 0.79 12.11
CA PRO A 71 4.21 0.69 10.94
C PRO A 71 4.64 1.65 9.84
N ARG A 72 4.59 1.19 8.58
CA ARG A 72 4.88 2.00 7.39
C ARG A 72 3.77 1.90 6.36
N LEU A 73 3.27 3.05 5.90
CA LEU A 73 2.26 3.12 4.85
C LEU A 73 2.89 2.76 3.49
N ALA A 74 2.34 1.75 2.82
CA ALA A 74 2.75 1.34 1.49
C ALA A 74 1.57 1.31 0.51
N GLY A 75 1.89 1.19 -0.78
CA GLY A 75 0.88 0.99 -1.82
C GLY A 75 0.15 2.27 -2.24
N PRO A 76 -1.09 2.15 -2.75
CA PRO A 76 -1.79 3.21 -3.47
C PRO A 76 -1.93 4.55 -2.77
N LEU A 77 -2.01 4.56 -1.43
CA LEU A 77 -2.16 5.80 -0.66
C LEU A 77 -0.87 6.61 -0.58
N VAL A 78 0.29 6.01 -0.85
CA VAL A 78 1.57 6.75 -0.90
C VAL A 78 1.57 7.70 -2.09
N HIS A 79 1.24 7.20 -3.28
CA HIS A 79 1.30 7.98 -4.52
C HIS A 79 -0.05 8.53 -4.97
N GLY A 80 -1.15 8.01 -4.42
CA GLY A 80 -2.49 8.32 -4.90
C GLY A 80 -2.73 7.79 -6.31
N ASP A 81 -2.19 6.62 -6.67
CA ASP A 81 -2.20 6.07 -8.03
C ASP A 81 -3.05 4.79 -8.20
N GLY A 82 -3.58 4.21 -7.11
CA GLY A 82 -4.41 3.00 -7.13
C GLY A 82 -5.75 3.14 -6.39
N PRO A 83 -6.39 2.01 -6.00
CA PRO A 83 -7.62 2.03 -5.23
C PRO A 83 -7.40 2.70 -3.87
N LEU A 84 -8.14 3.78 -3.62
CA LEU A 84 -7.95 4.62 -2.45
C LEU A 84 -8.64 4.09 -1.20
N GLN A 85 -9.50 3.08 -1.31
CA GLN A 85 -10.25 2.53 -0.19
C GLN A 85 -9.49 1.48 0.62
N ARG A 86 -8.26 1.13 0.21
CA ARG A 86 -7.41 0.16 0.90
C ARG A 86 -6.19 0.85 1.51
N ILE A 87 -6.04 0.72 2.81
CA ILE A 87 -4.87 1.17 3.57
C ILE A 87 -3.95 -0.04 3.76
N ARG A 88 -2.76 -0.03 3.17
CA ARG A 88 -1.77 -1.09 3.36
C ARG A 88 -0.66 -0.61 4.29
N LEU A 89 -0.51 -1.26 5.43
CA LEU A 89 0.57 -1.01 6.37
C LEU A 89 1.53 -2.19 6.40
N LEU A 90 2.83 -1.90 6.27
CA LEU A 90 3.89 -2.86 6.52
C LEU A 90 4.26 -2.77 8.00
N LEU A 91 4.11 -3.88 8.71
CA LEU A 91 4.44 -4.00 10.13
C LEU A 91 5.72 -4.83 10.28
N ARG A 92 6.49 -4.53 11.33
CA ARG A 92 7.59 -5.39 11.79
C ARG A 92 7.17 -6.07 13.08
N ALA A 93 7.22 -7.38 13.08
CA ALA A 93 6.97 -8.19 14.26
C ALA A 93 7.80 -9.47 14.17
N ASP A 94 8.21 -10.01 15.31
CA ASP A 94 8.91 -11.30 15.35
C ASP A 94 7.99 -12.44 14.95
N SER A 95 6.68 -12.26 15.17
CA SER A 95 5.66 -13.24 14.82
C SER A 95 4.30 -12.58 14.50
N PRO A 96 3.49 -13.15 13.60
CA PRO A 96 2.12 -12.68 13.36
C PRO A 96 1.23 -12.68 14.60
N GLU A 97 1.48 -13.58 15.54
CA GLU A 97 0.75 -13.75 16.78
C GLU A 97 0.78 -12.48 17.65
N GLN A 98 1.92 -11.77 17.68
CA GLN A 98 2.01 -10.49 18.41
C GLN A 98 1.02 -9.45 17.89
N VAL A 99 0.85 -9.37 16.57
CA VAL A 99 -0.11 -8.44 15.93
C VAL A 99 -1.54 -8.92 16.16
N ILE A 100 -1.79 -10.23 16.06
CA ILE A 100 -3.10 -10.82 16.34
C ILE A 100 -3.55 -10.51 17.77
N MET A 101 -2.69 -10.72 18.76
CA MET A 101 -2.99 -10.42 20.17
C MET A 101 -3.33 -8.94 20.35
N HIS A 102 -2.54 -8.04 19.74
CA HIS A 102 -2.80 -6.60 19.80
C HIS A 102 -4.17 -6.19 19.22
N LEU A 103 -4.64 -6.86 18.16
CA LEU A 103 -5.97 -6.66 17.60
C LEU A 103 -7.06 -7.27 18.50
N GLN A 104 -6.81 -8.44 19.08
CA GLN A 104 -7.75 -9.12 19.99
C GLN A 104 -7.99 -8.32 21.28
N ASP A 105 -6.93 -7.76 21.87
CA ASP A 105 -7.04 -6.93 23.07
C ASP A 105 -7.94 -5.69 22.84
N ARG A 106 -7.98 -5.21 21.60
CA ARG A 106 -8.83 -4.09 21.14
C ARG A 106 -10.18 -4.53 20.59
N HIS A 107 -10.49 -5.83 20.62
CA HIS A 107 -11.72 -6.42 20.08
C HIS A 107 -11.95 -6.10 18.59
N ILE A 108 -10.87 -5.97 17.81
CA ILE A 108 -10.94 -5.69 16.37
C ILE A 108 -11.12 -7.01 15.62
N PRO A 109 -12.25 -7.22 14.90
CA PRO A 109 -12.44 -8.42 14.10
C PRO A 109 -11.52 -8.37 12.88
N TRP A 110 -10.78 -9.46 12.64
CA TRP A 110 -9.81 -9.54 11.55
C TRP A 110 -9.96 -10.84 10.75
N GLN A 111 -9.42 -10.82 9.53
CA GLN A 111 -9.32 -11.97 8.63
C GLN A 111 -7.86 -12.21 8.27
N SER A 112 -7.41 -13.46 8.36
CA SER A 112 -6.08 -13.84 7.86
C SER A 112 -6.06 -13.90 6.33
N GLY A 113 -4.87 -13.68 5.80
CA GLY A 113 -4.54 -13.89 4.41
C GLY A 113 -3.04 -13.84 4.21
N GLU A 114 -2.64 -13.74 2.96
CA GLU A 114 -1.24 -13.55 2.57
C GLU A 114 -1.13 -12.48 1.49
N VAL A 115 -0.05 -11.73 1.53
CA VAL A 115 0.31 -10.74 0.51
C VAL A 115 1.68 -11.08 -0.05
N THR A 116 1.78 -11.19 -1.37
CA THR A 116 3.04 -11.43 -2.06
C THR A 116 3.73 -10.12 -2.38
N LEU A 117 4.95 -9.94 -1.89
CA LEU A 117 5.80 -8.79 -2.20
C LEU A 117 6.93 -9.19 -3.15
N LEU A 118 7.35 -8.23 -3.98
CA LEU A 118 8.46 -8.37 -4.92
C LEU A 118 9.78 -7.98 -4.24
N TYR A 119 10.84 -8.73 -4.48
CA TYR A 119 12.18 -8.51 -3.91
C TYR A 119 13.25 -8.48 -5.02
N SER A 120 14.52 -8.30 -4.62
CA SER A 120 15.65 -8.40 -5.55
C SER A 120 15.69 -9.77 -6.25
N GLY A 121 16.17 -9.76 -7.50
CA GLY A 121 16.22 -10.96 -8.35
C GLY A 121 14.85 -11.50 -8.78
N ASP A 122 13.84 -10.63 -8.89
CA ASP A 122 12.45 -10.96 -9.23
C ASP A 122 11.79 -12.00 -8.32
N ARG A 123 12.34 -12.17 -7.12
CA ARG A 123 11.80 -13.07 -6.10
C ARG A 123 10.47 -12.55 -5.60
N ARG A 124 9.49 -13.44 -5.51
CA ARG A 124 8.16 -13.17 -4.95
C ARG A 124 8.02 -13.95 -3.67
N ILE A 125 7.80 -13.24 -2.57
CA ILE A 125 7.70 -13.86 -1.25
C ILE A 125 6.35 -13.50 -0.64
N ALA A 126 5.62 -14.53 -0.21
CA ALA A 126 4.36 -14.38 0.51
C ALA A 126 4.64 -14.00 1.96
N HIS A 127 3.82 -13.09 2.48
CA HIS A 127 3.86 -12.62 3.86
C HIS A 127 2.49 -12.80 4.51
N PRO A 128 2.45 -13.19 5.79
CA PRO A 128 1.21 -13.18 6.55
C PRO A 128 0.59 -11.79 6.52
N ALA A 129 -0.72 -11.74 6.29
CA ALA A 129 -1.48 -10.51 6.28
C ALA A 129 -2.75 -10.65 7.14
N LEU A 130 -3.09 -9.55 7.82
CA LEU A 130 -4.33 -9.42 8.57
C LEU A 130 -5.14 -8.29 7.96
N ARG A 131 -6.44 -8.52 7.77
CA ARG A 131 -7.36 -7.52 7.22
C ARG A 131 -8.51 -7.25 8.16
N PHE A 132 -8.85 -5.98 8.31
CA PHE A 132 -10.04 -5.54 9.03
C PHE A 132 -10.60 -4.27 8.39
N VAL A 133 -11.80 -3.88 8.78
CA VAL A 133 -12.46 -2.67 8.28
C VAL A 133 -12.43 -1.61 9.37
N ALA A 134 -12.00 -0.39 9.03
CA ALA A 134 -12.03 0.79 9.90
C ALA A 134 -12.78 1.92 9.19
N GLY A 135 -13.97 2.27 9.69
CA GLY A 135 -14.89 3.15 8.98
C GLY A 135 -15.28 2.56 7.63
N ASP A 136 -14.99 3.29 6.55
CA ASP A 136 -15.24 2.86 5.16
C ASP A 136 -13.98 2.31 4.45
N ALA A 137 -12.85 2.17 5.16
CA ALA A 137 -11.60 1.72 4.58
C ALA A 137 -11.24 0.30 5.03
N GLU A 138 -10.73 -0.50 4.09
CA GLU A 138 -10.12 -1.79 4.41
C GLU A 138 -8.65 -1.56 4.81
N VAL A 139 -8.28 -1.99 6.01
CA VAL A 139 -6.91 -1.94 6.51
C VAL A 139 -6.28 -3.32 6.33
N GLU A 140 -5.17 -3.37 5.60
CA GLU A 140 -4.36 -4.57 5.33
C GLU A 140 -3.00 -4.41 6.00
N LEU A 141 -2.77 -5.21 7.04
CA LEU A 141 -1.52 -5.28 7.78
C LEU A 141 -0.67 -6.41 7.21
N VAL A 142 0.48 -6.09 6.63
CA VAL A 142 1.44 -7.07 6.09
C VAL A 142 2.59 -7.21 7.08
N ILE A 143 2.81 -8.43 7.58
CA ILE A 143 3.78 -8.68 8.64
C ILE A 143 5.11 -9.10 8.04
N LEU A 144 6.15 -8.32 8.35
CA LEU A 144 7.51 -8.54 7.89
C LEU A 144 8.41 -8.93 9.07
N GLU A 145 9.21 -9.97 8.86
CA GLU A 145 10.27 -10.36 9.80
C GLU A 145 11.33 -9.25 9.90
N PRO A 146 11.89 -8.97 11.10
CA PRO A 146 12.84 -7.87 11.31
C PRO A 146 14.12 -7.96 10.46
N ASP A 147 14.58 -9.18 10.16
CA ASP A 147 15.86 -9.45 9.49
C ASP A 147 15.89 -9.03 8.01
N ARG A 148 14.75 -8.68 7.41
CA ARG A 148 14.66 -8.28 6.00
C ARG A 148 15.02 -6.82 5.70
N ARG A 149 15.70 -6.11 6.61
CA ARG A 149 16.13 -4.72 6.38
C ARG A 149 17.15 -4.58 5.23
N SER A 150 17.95 -5.61 4.96
CA SER A 150 19.01 -5.58 3.93
C SER A 150 18.48 -5.73 2.50
N ASP A 151 17.32 -6.37 2.31
CA ASP A 151 16.66 -6.54 1.02
C ASP A 151 15.21 -6.02 1.10
N PRO A 152 14.99 -4.71 0.90
CA PRO A 152 13.65 -4.13 0.94
C PRO A 152 12.81 -4.61 -0.24
N ALA A 153 11.50 -4.71 -0.02
CA ALA A 153 10.54 -4.94 -1.10
C ALA A 153 10.71 -3.90 -2.21
N ARG A 154 10.44 -4.29 -3.46
CA ARG A 154 10.60 -3.46 -4.66
C ARG A 154 9.27 -2.90 -5.09
N ASP A 155 9.33 -1.69 -5.64
CA ASP A 155 8.18 -1.08 -6.30
C ASP A 155 7.83 -1.94 -7.51
N PRO A 156 6.60 -2.47 -7.58
CA PRO A 156 6.29 -3.42 -8.62
C PRO A 156 6.15 -2.75 -10.00
N LEU A 157 6.06 -1.41 -10.08
CA LEU A 157 6.17 -0.64 -11.33
C LEU A 157 7.64 -0.50 -11.79
N GLY A 158 8.60 -0.97 -11.01
CA GLY A 158 10.02 -0.88 -11.33
C GLY A 158 10.66 0.47 -10.97
N ALA A 159 10.03 1.26 -10.09
CA ALA A 159 10.60 2.53 -9.61
C ALA A 159 11.79 2.35 -8.64
N GLY A 160 12.13 1.10 -8.27
CA GLY A 160 13.22 0.79 -7.36
C GLY A 160 12.72 0.08 -6.10
N LYS A 161 12.99 0.66 -4.93
CA LYS A 161 12.48 0.17 -3.65
C LYS A 161 11.01 0.56 -3.53
N LEU A 162 10.23 -0.27 -2.83
CA LEU A 162 8.85 0.04 -2.50
C LEU A 162 8.84 1.24 -1.54
N ASP A 163 8.13 2.29 -1.93
CA ASP A 163 7.97 3.45 -1.07
C ASP A 163 7.08 3.08 0.13
N ALA A 164 7.63 3.25 1.33
CA ALA A 164 7.00 2.90 2.59
C ALA A 164 7.21 4.05 3.59
N LEU A 165 6.19 4.90 3.73
CA LEU A 165 6.24 6.12 4.54
C LEU A 165 6.12 5.79 6.02
N ASP A 166 6.99 6.35 6.84
CA ASP A 166 6.82 6.35 8.29
C ASP A 166 5.76 7.39 8.72
N PRO A 167 5.27 7.34 9.99
CA PRO A 167 4.20 8.23 10.45
C PRO A 167 4.55 9.71 10.29
N ALA A 168 5.80 10.09 10.59
CA ALA A 168 6.26 11.47 10.53
C ALA A 168 6.29 12.01 9.09
N THR A 169 6.68 11.17 8.13
CA THR A 169 6.69 11.53 6.70
C THR A 169 5.26 11.62 6.16
N LEU A 170 4.37 10.72 6.57
CA LEU A 170 2.97 10.77 6.20
C LEU A 170 2.28 12.02 6.74
N GLU A 171 2.56 12.41 7.99
CA GLU A 171 2.02 13.62 8.61
C GLU A 171 2.44 14.88 7.83
N LYS A 172 3.72 14.98 7.44
CA LYS A 172 4.21 16.07 6.59
C LYS A 172 3.52 16.09 5.22
N LEU A 173 3.30 14.92 4.62
CA LEU A 173 2.63 14.80 3.33
C LEU A 173 1.17 15.28 3.41
N ILE A 174 0.46 14.97 4.50
CA ILE A 174 -0.92 15.43 4.71
C ILE A 174 -0.93 16.96 4.85
N ALA A 175 -0.03 17.54 5.66
CA ALA A 175 0.04 18.99 5.87
C ALA A 175 0.31 19.76 4.57
N GLN A 176 1.22 19.27 3.71
CA GLN A 176 1.55 19.91 2.43
C GLN A 176 0.40 19.90 1.40
N GLN A 177 -0.66 19.11 1.63
CA GLN A 177 -1.81 19.04 0.73
C GLN A 177 -3.03 19.83 1.23
N GLU A 178 -2.93 20.39 2.44
CA GLU A 178 -3.94 21.28 3.02
C GLU A 178 -3.62 22.77 2.78
N GLU A 179 -2.39 23.09 2.38
CA GLU A 179 -1.94 24.40 1.89
C GLU A 179 -2.28 24.64 0.41
#